data_AF-A0A526TAM6-F1
#
_entry.id   AF-A0A526TAM6-F1
#
_cell.length_a   1.000
_cell.length_b   1.000
_cell.length_c   1.000
_cell.angle_alpha   90.00
_cell.angle_beta   90.00
_cell.angle_gamma   90.00
#
_symmetry.space_group_name_H-M   'P 1'
#
loop_
_entity.id
_entity.type
_entity.pdbx_description
1 polymer ?
#
loop_
_entity_poly.entity_id
_entity_poly.type
_entity_poly.pdbx_seq_one_letter_code
_entity_poly.pdbx_strand_id
1 'polypeptide(L)' 'EVLDLLAAHLLEFPETHRLGGSGIEVVGAASRLPAALAEAPLARASLLVQEDLILMRRGDSGWRLVAGSLCFPSS' A
#
# COMPACT_ATOMS: atom_id res chain seq x y z
N GLU A 1 -8.21 7.17 3.88
CA GLU A 1 -6.78 7.40 3.58
C GLU A 1 -6.32 6.53 2.40
N VAL A 2 -5.06 6.56 1.96
CA VAL A 2 -4.57 5.78 0.79
C VAL A 2 -4.85 4.28 0.93
N LEU A 3 -4.70 3.73 2.13
CA LEU A 3 -4.99 2.32 2.40
C LEU A 3 -6.45 1.97 2.05
N ASP A 4 -7.40 2.83 2.39
CA ASP A 4 -8.83 2.61 2.09
C ASP A 4 -9.11 2.72 0.59
N LEU A 5 -8.44 3.64 -0.11
CA LEU A 5 -8.57 3.79 -1.56
C LEU A 5 -8.05 2.55 -2.30
N LEU A 6 -6.89 2.03 -1.87
CA LEU A 6 -6.35 0.78 -2.41
C LEU A 6 -7.27 -0.39 -2.07
N ALA A 7 -7.75 -0.50 -0.83
CA ALA A 7 -8.64 -1.58 -0.44
C ALA A 7 -9.93 -1.59 -1.28
N ALA A 8 -10.56 -0.44 -1.49
CA ALA A 8 -11.76 -0.33 -2.31
C ALA A 8 -11.50 -0.78 -3.76
N HIS A 9 -10.40 -0.33 -4.36
CA HIS A 9 -10.06 -0.67 -5.73
C HIS A 9 -9.65 -2.14 -5.90
N LEU A 10 -8.82 -2.66 -5.00
CA LEU A 10 -8.26 -4.00 -5.11
C LEU A 10 -9.30 -5.11 -4.89
N LEU A 11 -10.36 -4.84 -4.12
CA LEU A 11 -11.49 -5.77 -3.99
C LEU A 11 -12.27 -5.98 -5.29
N GLU A 12 -12.08 -5.14 -6.31
CA GLU A 12 -12.61 -5.37 -7.65
C GLU A 12 -11.89 -6.51 -8.40
N PHE A 13 -10.75 -6.99 -7.87
CA PHE A 13 -9.91 -8.05 -8.47
C PHE A 13 -9.79 -9.29 -7.57
N PRO A 14 -10.86 -10.10 -7.43
CA PRO A 14 -10.93 -11.22 -6.49
C PRO A 14 -9.90 -12.33 -6.76
N GLU A 15 -9.38 -12.39 -7.98
CA GLU A 15 -8.33 -13.33 -8.39
C GLU A 15 -7.02 -13.12 -7.61
N THR A 16 -6.77 -11.87 -7.18
CA THR A 16 -5.51 -11.45 -6.57
C THR A 16 -5.67 -10.88 -5.16
N HIS A 17 -6.85 -10.35 -4.83
CA HIS A 17 -7.11 -9.72 -3.54
C HIS A 17 -8.45 -10.15 -2.97
N ARG A 18 -8.52 -10.26 -1.65
CA ARG A 18 -9.75 -10.61 -0.95
C ARG A 18 -9.80 -9.95 0.42
N LEU A 19 -11.00 -9.87 0.99
CA LEU A 19 -11.16 -9.50 2.38
C LEU A 19 -10.82 -10.70 3.28
N GLY A 20 -9.96 -10.49 4.27
CA GLY A 20 -9.53 -11.45 5.27
C GLY A 20 -9.69 -10.93 6.70
N GLY A 21 -9.05 -11.60 7.65
CA GLY A 21 -9.28 -11.37 9.08
C GLY A 21 -8.79 -10.01 9.59
N SER A 22 -7.80 -9.42 8.93
CA SER A 22 -7.16 -8.15 9.32
C SER A 22 -7.31 -7.04 8.27
N GLY A 23 -8.23 -7.22 7.32
CA GLY A 23 -8.47 -6.31 6.20
C GLY A 23 -8.26 -6.99 4.85
N ILE A 24 -7.82 -6.24 3.85
CA ILE A 24 -7.55 -6.79 2.52
C ILE A 24 -6.21 -7.54 2.51
N GLU A 25 -6.18 -8.68 1.82
CA GLU A 25 -5.04 -9.58 1.70
C GLU A 25 -4.79 -9.92 0.23
N VAL A 26 -3.51 -10.10 -0.13
CA VAL A 26 -3.10 -10.65 -1.43
C VAL A 26 -3.25 -12.17 -1.40
N VAL A 27 -3.97 -12.74 -2.37
CA VAL A 27 -4.21 -14.18 -2.47
C VAL A 27 -2.88 -14.91 -2.67
N GLY A 28 -2.62 -15.88 -1.80
CA GLY A 28 -1.41 -16.71 -1.87
C GLY A 28 -0.14 -16.06 -1.32
N ALA A 29 -0.19 -14.84 -0.80
CA ALA A 29 0.96 -14.18 -0.19
C ALA A 29 0.87 -14.14 1.35
N ALA A 30 1.98 -14.42 2.03
CA ALA A 30 2.11 -14.18 3.45
C ALA A 30 2.55 -12.73 3.67
N SER A 31 1.62 -11.87 4.09
CA SER A 31 1.93 -10.49 4.51
C SER A 31 2.14 -10.45 6.02
N ARG A 32 3.37 -10.19 6.47
CA ARG A 32 3.66 -10.03 7.90
C ARG A 32 4.58 -8.85 8.14
N LEU A 33 4.01 -7.76 8.63
CA LEU A 33 4.76 -6.61 9.11
C LEU A 33 5.38 -6.92 10.48
N PRO A 34 6.56 -6.35 10.80
CA PRO A 34 7.02 -6.24 12.17
C PRO A 34 5.95 -5.57 13.04
N ALA A 35 5.83 -5.97 14.32
CA ALA A 35 4.82 -5.42 15.23
C ALA A 35 4.83 -3.87 15.29
N ALA A 36 6.02 -3.26 15.20
CA ALA A 36 6.18 -1.80 15.18
C ALA A 36 5.52 -1.11 13.97
N LEU A 37 5.29 -1.83 12.88
CA LEU A 37 4.70 -1.32 11.64
C LEU A 37 3.29 -1.86 11.38
N ALA A 38 2.80 -2.79 12.21
CA ALA A 38 1.52 -3.44 12.01
C ALA A 38 0.35 -2.45 11.91
N GLU A 39 0.41 -1.35 12.66
CA GLU A 39 -0.60 -0.29 12.66
C GLU A 39 -0.28 0.87 11.71
N ALA A 40 0.86 0.86 11.01
CA ALA A 40 1.25 1.95 10.12
C ALA A 40 0.49 1.81 8.77
N PRO A 41 -0.41 2.74 8.41
CA PRO A 41 -1.26 2.57 7.23
C PRO A 41 -0.48 2.48 5.91
N LEU A 42 0.62 3.23 5.79
CA LEU A 42 1.48 3.20 4.60
C LEU A 42 2.21 1.85 4.46
N ALA A 43 2.68 1.27 5.57
CA ALA A 43 3.34 -0.02 5.54
C ALA A 43 2.38 -1.15 5.15
N ARG A 44 1.12 -1.08 5.65
CA ARG A 44 0.06 -2.00 5.23
C ARG A 44 -0.26 -1.82 3.75
N ALA A 45 -0.42 -0.58 3.30
CA ALA A 45 -0.73 -0.25 1.91
C ALA A 45 0.36 -0.75 0.95
N SER A 46 1.63 -0.61 1.31
CA SER A 46 2.74 -1.04 0.45
C SER A 46 2.82 -2.55 0.25
N LEU A 47 2.24 -3.35 1.15
CA LEU A 47 2.21 -4.81 1.00
C LEU A 47 1.04 -5.31 0.12
N LEU A 48 0.17 -4.40 -0.33
CA LEU A 48 -0.95 -4.70 -1.24
C LEU A 48 -0.62 -4.42 -2.70
N VAL A 49 0.53 -3.78 -2.97
CA VAL A 49 0.98 -3.43 -4.32
C VAL A 49 2.36 -4.03 -4.55
N GLN A 50 2.66 -4.40 -5.79
CA GLN A 50 3.92 -5.09 -6.12
C GLN A 50 5.09 -4.12 -6.27
N GLU A 51 4.83 -2.91 -6.73
CA GLU A 51 5.84 -1.89 -7.04
C GLU A 51 5.93 -0.82 -5.94
N ASP A 52 6.89 0.10 -6.10
CA ASP A 52 7.09 1.23 -5.18
C ASP A 52 5.82 2.09 -5.01
N LEU A 53 5.45 2.41 -3.77
CA LEU A 53 4.29 3.23 -3.43
C LEU A 53 4.74 4.61 -2.96
N ILE A 54 4.58 5.63 -3.79
CA ILE A 54 4.95 7.02 -3.47
C ILE A 54 3.70 7.88 -3.28
N LEU A 55 3.67 8.61 -2.16
CA LEU A 55 2.63 9.59 -1.87
C LEU A 55 3.19 10.99 -2.12
N MET A 56 2.54 11.69 -3.04
CA MET A 56 2.87 13.06 -3.38
C MET A 56 1.76 14.02 -2.99
N ARG A 57 2.15 15.20 -2.52
CA ARG A 57 1.24 16.30 -2.25
C ARG A 57 1.42 17.37 -3.32
N ARG A 58 0.33 17.79 -3.94
CA ARG A 58 0.32 18.93 -4.85
C ARG A 58 0.47 20.22 -4.06
N GLY A 59 1.33 21.10 -4.53
CA GLY A 59 1.48 22.49 -4.08
C GLY A 59 1.66 23.42 -5.28
N ASP A 60 1.90 24.70 -4.99
CA ASP A 60 1.92 25.75 -6.02
C ASP A 60 3.05 25.56 -7.05
N SER A 61 4.18 25.00 -6.63
CA SER A 61 5.36 24.75 -7.46
C SER A 61 5.44 23.32 -8.01
N GLY A 62 4.38 22.51 -7.87
CA GLY A 62 4.33 21.14 -8.38
C GLY A 62 4.02 20.10 -7.31
N TRP A 63 4.57 18.90 -7.45
CA TRP A 63 4.32 17.78 -6.55
C TRP A 63 5.53 17.55 -5.63
N ARG A 64 5.27 17.44 -4.33
CA ARG A 64 6.27 17.10 -3.32
C ARG A 64 6.06 15.67 -2.83
N LEU A 65 7.11 14.86 -2.82
CA LEU A 65 7.09 13.56 -2.13
C LEU A 65 6.94 13.79 -0.62
N VAL A 66 5.89 13.24 -0.02
CA VAL A 66 5.57 13.44 1.40
C VAL A 66 5.65 12.16 2.22
N ALA A 67 5.52 11.01 1.56
CA ALA A 67 5.77 9.70 2.15
C ALA A 67 5.96 8.67 1.03
N GLY A 68 6.51 7.51 1.34
CA GLY A 68 6.53 6.40 0.40
C GLY A 68 7.13 5.13 0.99
N SER A 69 6.88 4.02 0.31
CA SER A 69 7.61 2.77 0.43
C SER A 69 8.37 2.56 -0.87
N LEU A 70 9.70 2.62 -0.80
CA LEU A 70 10.61 2.56 -1.94
C LEU A 70 11.56 1.38 -1.73
N CYS A 71 11.32 0.30 -2.45
CA CYS A 71 12.02 -0.98 -2.31
C CYS A 71 12.87 -1.32 -3.54
N PHE A 72 12.53 -0.82 -4.74
CA PHE A 72 13.24 -1.12 -5.98
C PHE A 72 13.50 0.12 -6.88
N PRO A 73 14.20 1.15 -6.39
CA PRO A 73 14.48 2.34 -7.19
C PRO A 73 15.40 2.03 -8.38
N SER A 74 15.04 2.51 -9.56
CA SER A 74 15.95 2.53 -10.73
C SER A 74 17.07 3.55 -10.52
N SER A 75 18.30 3.19 -10.89
CA SER A 75 19.49 4.08 -10.84
C SER A 75 19.59 5.01 -12.05
#